data_AF-X1M7I4-F1
#
_entry.id   AF-X1M7I4-F1
#
_cell.length_a   1.000
_cell.length_b   1.000
_cell.length_c   1.000
_cell.angle_alpha   90.00
_cell.angle_beta   90.00
_cell.angle_gamma   90.00
#
_symmetry.space_group_name_H-M   'P 1'
#
loop_
_entity.id
_entity.type
_entity.pdbx_description
1 polymer ?
#
loop_
_entity_poly.entity_id
_entity_poly.type
_entity_poly.pdbx_seq_one_letter_code
_entity_poly.pdbx_strand_id
1 'polypeptide(L)'
;DAIRKSLIDPRYGLLGYQLQYQLKEAGVPKELHNGIVSTARRLYQTYWDKDGELIEINPLVVTADGNILAADAKFNIDNSGLYRQPEMPKRPAKTVEERAAELALSYVLLDGNIGIISNGAGLTMSAMDYLRQEGSSPANFLDLGGQATQAVTIKNGIGVVLENQNVSALLIYIFAGGPRCDVIASGIVEAINEMEKENMLHVPIVATLHGRYAEEGVKVLSACKSPHLYQEVEVEDAVHKAIELGGKSK
;
A
#
# COMPACT_ATOMS: atom_id res chain seq x y z
N ASP A 1 24.01 -22.62 14.53
CA ASP A 1 22.98 -21.68 14.07
C ASP A 1 22.96 -20.50 15.05
N ALA A 2 23.27 -19.29 14.59
CA ALA A 2 23.52 -18.13 15.47
C ALA A 2 22.23 -17.43 15.93
N ILE A 3 21.11 -17.71 15.27
CA ILE A 3 19.82 -17.11 15.57
C ILE A 3 19.01 -18.08 16.43
N ARG A 4 18.58 -17.60 17.59
CA ARG A 4 17.69 -18.32 18.50
C ARG A 4 16.30 -17.70 18.43
N LYS A 5 15.25 -18.54 18.37
CA LYS A 5 13.86 -18.10 18.21
C LYS A 5 13.00 -18.64 19.36
N SER A 6 12.12 -17.80 19.87
CA SER A 6 11.09 -18.18 20.84
C SER A 6 9.76 -17.59 20.42
N LEU A 7 8.72 -18.41 20.39
CA LEU A 7 7.35 -17.93 20.20
C LEU A 7 6.83 -17.36 21.51
N ILE A 8 6.12 -16.23 21.42
CA ILE A 8 5.50 -15.57 22.57
C ILE A 8 3.99 -15.79 22.44
N ASP A 9 3.37 -16.33 23.49
CA ASP A 9 1.92 -16.48 23.52
C ASP A 9 1.29 -15.12 23.85
N PRO A 10 0.42 -14.55 23.00
CA PRO A 10 -0.16 -13.23 23.22
C PRO A 10 -1.01 -13.15 24.49
N ARG A 11 -1.46 -14.28 25.05
CA ARG A 11 -2.24 -14.30 26.31
C ARG A 11 -1.36 -14.12 27.55
N TYR A 12 -0.12 -14.57 27.49
CA TYR A 12 0.80 -14.61 28.63
C TYR A 12 1.97 -13.63 28.49
N GLY A 13 2.27 -13.21 27.28
CA GLY A 13 3.40 -12.37 26.94
C GLY A 13 4.76 -13.07 27.13
N LEU A 14 5.82 -12.26 27.14
CA LEU A 14 7.19 -12.76 27.20
C LEU A 14 7.55 -13.26 28.61
N LEU A 15 7.74 -14.57 28.74
CA LEU A 15 8.05 -15.21 30.01
C LEU A 15 9.56 -15.27 30.26
N GLY A 16 9.97 -15.02 31.50
CA GLY A 16 11.39 -14.94 31.88
C GLY A 16 12.18 -16.22 31.59
N TYR A 17 11.57 -17.40 31.76
CA TYR A 17 12.24 -18.67 31.49
C TYR A 17 12.57 -18.85 30.01
N GLN A 18 11.76 -18.29 29.10
CA GLN A 18 12.01 -18.37 27.66
C GLN A 18 13.31 -17.64 27.33
N LEU A 19 13.47 -16.42 27.82
CA LEU A 19 14.68 -15.62 27.62
C LEU A 19 15.92 -16.32 28.22
N GLN A 20 15.82 -16.82 29.45
CA GLN A 20 16.94 -17.51 30.10
C GLN A 20 17.38 -18.75 29.33
N TYR A 21 16.42 -19.53 28.80
CA TYR A 21 16.70 -20.68 27.95
C TYR A 21 17.42 -20.25 26.66
N GLN A 22 16.90 -19.24 25.95
CA GLN A 22 17.51 -18.79 24.69
C GLN A 22 18.92 -18.22 24.88
N LEU A 23 19.17 -17.47 25.96
CA LEU A 23 20.50 -16.92 26.26
C LEU A 23 21.52 -18.02 26.54
N LYS A 24 21.11 -19.05 27.30
CA LYS A 24 21.95 -20.21 27.58
C LYS A 24 22.27 -20.97 26.29
N GLU A 25 21.27 -21.22 25.45
CA GLU A 25 21.43 -21.91 24.17
C GLU A 25 22.25 -21.09 23.14
N ALA A 26 22.23 -19.76 23.26
CA ALA A 26 23.06 -18.86 22.46
C ALA A 26 24.52 -18.75 22.95
N GLY A 27 24.86 -19.35 24.10
CA GLY A 27 26.21 -19.27 24.67
C GLY A 27 26.56 -17.88 25.20
N VAL A 28 25.56 -17.08 25.57
CA VAL A 28 25.78 -15.74 26.12
C VAL A 28 26.39 -15.85 27.54
N PRO A 29 27.43 -15.07 27.87
CA PRO A 29 28.00 -15.04 29.22
C PRO A 29 26.96 -14.66 30.28
N LYS A 30 26.96 -15.37 31.42
CA LYS A 30 25.92 -15.25 32.46
C LYS A 30 25.80 -13.84 33.04
N GLU A 31 26.92 -13.15 33.16
CA GLU A 31 27.03 -11.77 33.61
C GLU A 31 26.21 -10.78 32.76
N LEU A 32 25.99 -11.10 31.47
CA LEU A 32 25.20 -10.27 30.56
C LEU A 32 23.70 -10.60 30.59
N HIS A 33 23.29 -11.74 31.18
CA HIS A 33 21.91 -12.21 31.11
C HIS A 33 20.92 -11.19 31.67
N ASN A 34 21.21 -10.61 32.84
CA ASN A 34 20.28 -9.69 33.49
C ASN A 34 20.03 -8.44 32.64
N GLY A 35 21.07 -7.88 32.01
CA GLY A 35 20.96 -6.73 31.13
C GLY A 35 20.14 -7.06 29.87
N ILE A 36 20.43 -8.19 29.23
CA ILE A 36 19.72 -8.60 28.01
C ILE A 36 18.26 -8.96 28.30
N VAL A 37 17.98 -9.68 29.40
CA VAL A 37 16.60 -9.99 29.84
C VAL A 37 15.82 -8.71 30.12
N SER A 38 16.44 -7.75 30.82
CA SER A 38 15.81 -6.46 31.13
C SER A 38 15.46 -5.69 29.85
N THR A 39 16.38 -5.65 28.88
CA THR A 39 16.15 -4.99 27.59
C THR A 39 15.10 -5.72 26.76
N ALA A 40 15.13 -7.05 26.67
CA ALA A 40 14.15 -7.83 25.92
C ALA A 40 12.73 -7.67 26.48
N ARG A 41 12.56 -7.60 27.81
CA ARG A 41 11.25 -7.34 28.44
C ARG A 41 10.72 -5.94 28.11
N ARG A 42 11.58 -4.91 28.18
CA ARG A 42 11.20 -3.55 27.77
C ARG A 42 10.85 -3.50 26.28
N LEU A 43 11.64 -4.17 25.44
CA LEU A 43 11.43 -4.23 23.99
C LEU A 43 10.06 -4.84 23.67
N TYR A 44 9.73 -5.98 24.31
CA TYR A 44 8.41 -6.61 24.16
C TYR A 44 7.27 -5.73 24.67
N GLN A 45 7.45 -5.07 25.83
CA GLN A 45 6.45 -4.18 26.36
C GLN A 45 6.19 -2.99 25.42
N THR A 46 7.24 -2.39 24.88
CA THR A 46 7.12 -1.31 23.88
C THR A 46 6.45 -1.80 22.61
N TYR A 47 6.83 -2.97 22.09
CA TYR A 47 6.15 -3.59 20.94
C TYR A 47 4.65 -3.74 21.20
N TRP A 48 4.27 -4.29 22.35
CA TRP A 48 2.88 -4.57 22.68
C TRP A 48 2.06 -3.30 22.89
N ASP A 49 2.59 -2.35 23.67
CA ASP A 49 1.85 -1.14 24.05
C ASP A 49 1.69 -0.15 22.89
N LYS A 50 2.59 -0.21 21.90
CA LYS A 50 2.63 0.75 20.78
C LYS A 50 2.14 0.15 19.46
N ASP A 51 1.40 -0.96 19.50
CA ASP A 51 0.90 -1.66 18.31
C ASP A 51 2.03 -1.97 17.31
N GLY A 52 3.14 -2.50 17.81
CA GLY A 52 4.29 -2.85 17.01
C GLY A 52 3.99 -3.96 16.00
N GLU A 53 4.48 -3.77 14.78
CA GLU A 53 4.55 -4.83 13.76
C GLU A 53 5.93 -5.51 13.78
N LEU A 54 6.99 -4.72 13.99
CA LEU A 54 8.37 -5.20 14.13
C LEU A 54 9.15 -4.23 15.00
N ILE A 55 9.80 -4.74 16.05
CA ILE A 55 10.82 -3.97 16.76
C ILE A 55 12.13 -4.77 16.78
N GLU A 56 13.23 -4.13 16.42
CA GLU A 56 14.55 -4.74 16.43
C GLU A 56 15.61 -3.77 16.99
N ILE A 57 16.61 -4.34 17.65
CA ILE A 57 17.81 -3.64 18.08
C ILE A 57 18.99 -4.32 17.40
N ASN A 58 19.73 -3.58 16.56
CA ASN A 58 20.90 -4.10 15.90
C ASN A 58 21.92 -2.99 15.59
N PRO A 59 22.98 -2.81 16.40
CA PRO A 59 23.46 -3.76 17.42
C PRO A 59 22.94 -3.49 18.84
N LEU A 60 22.76 -4.57 19.60
CA LEU A 60 22.67 -4.55 21.06
C LEU A 60 24.09 -4.72 21.63
N VAL A 61 24.69 -3.64 22.11
CA VAL A 61 26.11 -3.59 22.47
C VAL A 61 26.36 -3.87 23.94
N VAL A 62 27.51 -4.48 24.23
CA VAL A 62 28.10 -4.54 25.57
C VAL A 62 29.10 -3.39 25.67
N THR A 63 28.89 -2.47 26.60
CA THR A 63 29.81 -1.35 26.84
C THR A 63 31.06 -1.82 27.58
N ALA A 64 32.12 -0.99 27.61
CA ALA A 64 33.35 -1.29 28.34
C ALA A 64 33.12 -1.55 29.84
N ASP A 65 32.09 -0.93 30.43
CA ASP A 65 31.68 -1.12 31.82
C ASP A 65 30.78 -2.35 32.04
N GLY A 66 30.58 -3.19 31.01
CA GLY A 66 29.76 -4.40 31.07
C GLY A 66 28.25 -4.17 30.99
N ASN A 67 27.79 -2.97 30.63
CA ASN A 67 26.37 -2.65 30.50
C ASN A 67 25.84 -3.02 29.11
N ILE A 68 24.52 -3.23 29.02
CA ILE A 68 23.81 -3.51 27.77
C ILE A 68 23.16 -2.23 27.25
N LEU A 69 23.46 -1.86 26.01
CA LEU A 69 22.95 -0.65 25.36
C LEU A 69 22.38 -0.97 23.97
N ALA A 70 21.21 -0.40 23.64
CA ALA A 70 20.68 -0.43 22.28
C ALA A 70 21.35 0.69 21.48
N ALA A 71 22.30 0.35 20.60
CA ALA A 71 23.04 1.35 19.84
C ALA A 71 22.27 1.83 18.59
N ASP A 72 21.49 0.93 17.98
CA ASP A 72 20.59 1.23 16.88
C ASP A 72 19.32 0.40 17.01
N ALA A 73 18.19 0.99 16.64
CA ALA A 73 16.88 0.37 16.74
C ALA A 73 15.98 0.77 15.58
N LYS A 74 15.24 -0.20 15.07
CA LYS A 74 14.18 0.02 14.09
C LYS A 74 12.85 -0.43 14.69
N PHE A 75 11.84 0.41 14.54
CA PHE A 75 10.50 0.13 15.02
C PHE A 75 9.47 0.45 13.93
N ASN A 76 8.78 -0.60 13.46
CA ASN A 76 7.60 -0.49 12.62
C ASN A 76 6.35 -0.68 13.49
N ILE A 77 5.39 0.21 13.30
CA ILE A 77 4.10 0.22 14.00
C ILE A 77 3.02 -0.16 13.01
N ASP A 78 2.02 -0.92 13.44
CA ASP A 78 0.83 -1.22 12.67
C ASP A 78 -0.01 0.06 12.51
N ASN A 79 -0.10 0.54 11.27
CA ASN A 79 -0.89 1.72 10.91
C ASN A 79 -2.37 1.58 11.31
N SER A 80 -2.90 0.36 11.34
CA SER A 80 -4.28 0.07 11.75
C SER A 80 -4.54 0.38 13.23
N GLY A 81 -3.48 0.44 14.05
CA GLY A 81 -3.53 0.80 15.46
C GLY A 81 -3.34 2.28 15.75
N LEU A 82 -2.94 3.10 14.78
CA LEU A 82 -2.58 4.50 15.04
C LEU A 82 -3.70 5.35 15.64
N TYR A 83 -4.97 5.02 15.36
CA TYR A 83 -6.12 5.74 15.93
C TYR A 83 -6.18 5.68 17.47
N ARG A 84 -5.58 4.65 18.09
CA ARG A 84 -5.50 4.47 19.55
C ARG A 84 -4.13 4.85 20.14
N GLN A 85 -3.23 5.43 19.33
CA GLN A 85 -1.86 5.84 19.71
C GLN A 85 -1.66 7.35 19.53
N PRO A 86 -2.39 8.21 20.28
CA PRO A 86 -2.39 9.67 20.06
C PRO A 86 -1.04 10.36 20.32
N GLU A 87 -0.17 9.76 21.13
CA GLU A 87 1.18 10.24 21.42
C GLU A 87 2.17 10.02 20.28
N MET A 88 1.80 9.24 19.26
CA MET A 88 2.70 8.97 18.14
C MET A 88 2.96 10.26 17.35
N PRO A 89 4.23 10.56 17.03
CA PRO A 89 4.58 11.78 16.36
C PRO A 89 3.92 11.83 14.98
N LYS A 90 3.04 12.82 14.80
CA LYS A 90 2.50 13.16 13.48
C LYS A 90 3.57 13.95 12.75
N ARG A 91 4.28 13.30 11.83
CA ARG A 91 5.15 13.99 10.88
C ARG A 91 4.36 14.35 9.63
N PRO A 92 4.60 15.50 8.99
CA PRO A 92 3.99 15.80 7.71
C PRO A 92 4.44 14.77 6.66
N ALA A 93 3.52 14.38 5.77
CA ALA A 93 3.82 13.50 4.66
C ALA A 93 4.92 14.09 3.77
N LYS A 94 5.96 13.29 3.51
CA LYS A 94 7.11 13.61 2.66
C LYS A 94 7.12 12.80 1.37
N THR A 95 6.51 11.62 1.37
CA THR A 95 6.44 10.76 0.17
C THR A 95 5.04 10.81 -0.47
N VAL A 96 4.95 10.31 -1.71
CA VAL A 96 3.66 10.19 -2.40
C VAL A 96 2.78 9.17 -1.68
N GLU A 97 3.34 8.07 -1.19
CA GLU A 97 2.63 7.06 -0.39
C GLU A 97 2.04 7.67 0.89
N GLU A 98 2.79 8.53 1.59
CA GLU A 98 2.30 9.17 2.82
C GLU A 98 1.14 10.13 2.52
N ARG A 99 1.21 10.91 1.43
CA ARG A 99 0.10 11.78 1.00
C ARG A 99 -1.12 11.00 0.52
N ALA A 100 -0.90 9.89 -0.19
CA ALA A 100 -1.98 8.98 -0.57
C ALA A 100 -2.66 8.38 0.67
N ALA A 101 -1.89 8.00 1.69
CA ALA A 101 -2.42 7.48 2.94
C ALA A 101 -3.29 8.51 3.70
N GLU A 102 -2.94 9.80 3.66
CA GLU A 102 -3.78 10.89 4.22
C GLU A 102 -5.15 10.99 3.52
N LEU A 103 -5.22 10.56 2.24
CA LEU A 103 -6.46 10.46 1.45
C LEU A 103 -7.16 9.09 1.59
N ALA A 104 -6.70 8.25 2.51
CA ALA A 104 -7.14 6.86 2.69
C ALA A 104 -6.97 5.99 1.43
N LEU A 105 -5.95 6.28 0.62
CA LEU A 105 -5.59 5.52 -0.57
C LEU A 105 -4.40 4.60 -0.27
N SER A 106 -4.49 3.33 -0.67
CA SER A 106 -3.36 2.40 -0.58
C SER A 106 -2.54 2.48 -1.87
N TYR A 107 -1.42 3.20 -1.81
CA TYR A 107 -0.57 3.49 -2.97
C TYR A 107 0.87 2.99 -2.75
N VAL A 108 1.48 2.44 -3.79
CA VAL A 108 2.91 2.12 -3.83
C VAL A 108 3.47 2.55 -5.19
N LEU A 109 4.56 3.33 -5.19
CA LEU A 109 5.26 3.72 -6.41
C LEU A 109 6.03 2.53 -7.00
N LEU A 110 6.01 2.40 -8.33
CA LEU A 110 6.75 1.39 -9.09
C LEU A 110 7.42 2.02 -10.33
N ASP A 111 8.34 1.28 -10.96
CA ASP A 111 9.21 1.81 -12.02
C ASP A 111 8.61 1.76 -13.44
N GLY A 112 7.35 1.34 -13.59
CA GLY A 112 6.68 1.25 -14.88
C GLY A 112 6.08 2.55 -15.40
N ASN A 113 5.28 2.44 -16.46
CA ASN A 113 4.66 3.59 -17.15
C ASN A 113 3.14 3.51 -17.27
N ILE A 114 2.53 2.35 -17.01
CA ILE A 114 1.07 2.21 -16.98
C ILE A 114 0.60 2.36 -15.53
N GLY A 115 -0.07 3.46 -15.22
CA GLY A 115 -0.65 3.65 -13.91
C GLY A 115 -1.91 2.81 -13.73
N ILE A 116 -2.10 2.22 -12.55
CA ILE A 116 -3.27 1.39 -12.24
C ILE A 116 -4.10 2.06 -11.16
N ILE A 117 -5.41 2.03 -11.32
CA ILE A 117 -6.38 2.37 -10.28
C ILE A 117 -7.41 1.24 -10.22
N SER A 118 -7.60 0.63 -9.05
CA SER A 118 -8.53 -0.48 -8.86
C SER A 118 -9.23 -0.41 -7.50
N ASN A 119 -10.26 -1.24 -7.29
CA ASN A 119 -10.98 -1.37 -6.02
C ASN A 119 -10.78 -2.78 -5.42
N GLY A 120 -9.65 -2.95 -4.76
CA GLY A 120 -9.27 -4.13 -4.00
C GLY A 120 -7.85 -4.57 -4.33
N ALA A 121 -7.02 -4.78 -3.31
CA ALA A 121 -5.63 -5.16 -3.47
C ALA A 121 -5.42 -6.38 -4.39
N GLY A 122 -6.26 -7.41 -4.26
CA GLY A 122 -6.20 -8.59 -5.14
C GLY A 122 -6.43 -8.25 -6.61
N LEU A 123 -7.41 -7.40 -6.90
CA LEU A 123 -7.73 -6.96 -8.26
C LEU A 123 -6.63 -6.09 -8.86
N THR A 124 -6.06 -5.20 -8.04
CA THR A 124 -4.91 -4.37 -8.42
C THR A 124 -3.69 -5.22 -8.75
N MET A 125 -3.39 -6.24 -7.95
CA MET A 125 -2.31 -7.20 -8.23
C MET A 125 -2.57 -8.00 -9.51
N SER A 126 -3.81 -8.45 -9.76
CA SER A 126 -4.16 -9.11 -11.02
C SER A 126 -3.93 -8.21 -12.24
N ALA A 127 -4.26 -6.92 -12.15
CA ALA A 127 -3.99 -5.95 -13.22
C ALA A 127 -2.48 -5.82 -13.51
N MET A 128 -1.67 -5.77 -12.44
CA MET A 128 -0.22 -5.74 -12.55
C MET A 128 0.33 -7.00 -13.22
N ASP A 129 -0.23 -8.16 -12.90
CA ASP A 129 0.15 -9.44 -13.50
C ASP A 129 -0.21 -9.49 -14.99
N TYR A 130 -1.40 -9.02 -15.39
CA TYR A 130 -1.77 -8.90 -16.81
C TYR A 130 -0.80 -8.00 -17.58
N LEU A 131 -0.46 -6.83 -17.05
CA LEU A 131 0.54 -5.94 -17.68
C LEU A 131 1.89 -6.64 -17.88
N ARG A 132 2.36 -7.36 -16.85
CA ARG A 132 3.63 -8.07 -16.90
C ARG A 132 3.63 -9.22 -17.90
N GLN A 133 2.52 -9.95 -18.03
CA GLN A 133 2.37 -11.01 -19.02
C GLN A 133 2.50 -10.46 -20.46
N GLU A 134 2.03 -9.24 -20.68
CA GLU A 134 2.15 -8.51 -21.96
C GLU A 134 3.50 -7.77 -22.14
N GLY A 135 4.44 -7.98 -21.22
CA GLY A 135 5.77 -7.37 -21.26
C GLY A 135 5.79 -5.86 -20.97
N SER A 136 4.77 -5.35 -20.29
CA SER A 136 4.71 -3.98 -19.77
C SER A 136 4.88 -3.96 -18.25
N SER A 137 5.19 -2.78 -17.71
CA SER A 137 5.44 -2.60 -16.28
C SER A 137 4.43 -1.62 -15.67
N PRO A 138 3.81 -1.95 -14.52
CA PRO A 138 2.95 -1.02 -13.80
C PRO A 138 3.77 0.11 -13.17
N ALA A 139 3.28 1.35 -13.26
CA ALA A 139 3.89 2.55 -12.66
C ALA A 139 3.56 2.70 -11.17
N ASN A 140 2.52 2.02 -10.70
CA ASN A 140 2.11 2.03 -9.32
C ASN A 140 1.22 0.83 -8.99
N PHE A 141 1.05 0.59 -7.69
CA PHE A 141 -0.12 -0.05 -7.12
C PHE A 141 -1.02 1.05 -6.57
N LEU A 142 -2.32 1.03 -6.85
CA LEU A 142 -3.31 1.87 -6.16
C LEU A 142 -4.61 1.10 -5.97
N ASP A 143 -5.04 1.02 -4.71
CA ASP A 143 -6.34 0.49 -4.30
C ASP A 143 -7.19 1.59 -3.65
N LEU A 144 -8.35 1.88 -4.24
CA LEU A 144 -9.36 2.82 -3.73
C LEU A 144 -10.24 2.22 -2.60
N GLY A 145 -10.12 0.92 -2.34
CA GLY A 145 -10.97 0.15 -1.45
C GLY A 145 -12.45 0.23 -1.85
N GLY A 146 -13.33 0.21 -0.85
CA GLY A 146 -14.78 0.33 -1.06
C GLY A 146 -15.27 1.73 -1.47
N GLN A 147 -14.37 2.72 -1.59
CA GLN A 147 -14.72 4.14 -1.81
C GLN A 147 -14.74 4.55 -3.29
N ALA A 148 -14.66 3.59 -4.21
CA ALA A 148 -14.64 3.82 -5.65
C ALA A 148 -15.95 4.40 -6.25
N THR A 149 -16.98 4.67 -5.44
CA THR A 149 -18.22 5.33 -5.90
C THR A 149 -18.16 6.86 -5.84
N GLN A 150 -17.20 7.43 -5.11
CA GLN A 150 -17.12 8.87 -4.93
C GLN A 150 -16.20 9.49 -5.98
N ALA A 151 -16.71 10.44 -6.77
CA ALA A 151 -15.94 11.14 -7.79
C ALA A 151 -14.67 11.80 -7.22
N VAL A 152 -14.76 12.39 -6.02
CA VAL A 152 -13.61 12.98 -5.33
C VAL A 152 -12.50 11.96 -5.04
N THR A 153 -12.85 10.74 -4.64
CA THR A 153 -11.88 9.68 -4.37
C THR A 153 -11.19 9.23 -5.66
N ILE A 154 -11.95 9.07 -6.74
CA ILE A 154 -11.40 8.73 -8.06
C ILE A 154 -10.48 9.86 -8.55
N LYS A 155 -10.91 11.11 -8.48
CA LYS A 155 -10.13 12.30 -8.85
C LYS A 155 -8.82 12.37 -8.06
N ASN A 156 -8.88 12.17 -6.75
CA ASN A 156 -7.70 12.13 -5.88
C ASN A 156 -6.76 10.99 -6.28
N GLY A 157 -7.29 9.81 -6.57
CA GLY A 157 -6.52 8.66 -7.05
C GLY A 157 -5.81 8.94 -8.37
N ILE A 158 -6.52 9.49 -9.37
CA ILE A 158 -5.93 9.90 -10.65
C ILE A 158 -4.85 10.95 -10.40
N GLY A 159 -5.13 11.96 -9.57
CA GLY A 159 -4.18 13.02 -9.21
C GLY A 159 -2.88 12.46 -8.64
N VAL A 160 -2.95 11.57 -7.64
CA VAL A 160 -1.78 10.91 -7.02
C VAL A 160 -0.96 10.14 -8.05
N VAL A 161 -1.61 9.38 -8.94
CA VAL A 161 -0.89 8.59 -9.97
C VAL A 161 -0.20 9.51 -10.98
N LEU A 162 -0.85 10.61 -11.39
CA LEU A 162 -0.29 11.56 -12.36
C LEU A 162 0.83 12.46 -11.81
N GLU A 163 1.12 12.41 -10.51
CA GLU A 163 2.35 13.03 -9.99
C GLU A 163 3.61 12.33 -10.53
N ASN A 164 3.51 11.03 -10.82
CA ASN A 164 4.57 10.26 -11.44
C ASN A 164 4.65 10.59 -12.95
N GLN A 165 5.66 11.38 -13.32
CA GLN A 165 5.91 11.81 -14.70
C GLN A 165 6.22 10.66 -15.68
N ASN A 166 6.51 9.44 -15.18
CA ASN A 166 6.71 8.27 -16.03
C ASN A 166 5.38 7.67 -16.52
N VAL A 167 4.24 8.05 -15.92
CA VAL A 167 2.93 7.55 -16.31
C VAL A 167 2.56 8.08 -17.69
N SER A 168 2.33 7.18 -18.64
CA SER A 168 1.95 7.50 -20.02
C SER A 168 0.55 7.02 -20.39
N ALA A 169 -0.06 6.15 -19.59
CA ALA A 169 -1.48 5.81 -19.65
C ALA A 169 -1.97 5.33 -18.28
N LEU A 170 -3.28 5.42 -18.06
CA LEU A 170 -3.95 4.91 -16.87
C LEU A 170 -4.90 3.77 -17.22
N LEU A 171 -4.88 2.72 -16.39
CA LEU A 171 -5.86 1.64 -16.40
C LEU A 171 -6.72 1.74 -15.13
N ILE A 172 -8.01 2.02 -15.31
CA ILE A 172 -9.03 1.93 -14.26
C ILE A 172 -9.71 0.57 -14.38
N TYR A 173 -9.41 -0.34 -13.45
CA TYR A 173 -10.00 -1.69 -13.44
C TYR A 173 -10.81 -1.89 -12.17
N ILE A 174 -12.13 -1.96 -12.31
CA ILE A 174 -13.04 -2.04 -11.15
C ILE A 174 -13.95 -3.26 -11.26
N PHE A 175 -14.07 -3.99 -10.15
CA PHE A 175 -15.10 -5.00 -9.94
C PHE A 175 -16.11 -4.54 -8.87
N ALA A 176 -17.32 -4.21 -9.28
CA ALA A 176 -18.39 -3.74 -8.43
C ALA A 176 -19.17 -4.92 -7.80
N GLY A 177 -18.68 -5.41 -6.65
CA GLY A 177 -19.34 -6.49 -5.90
C GLY A 177 -20.58 -6.03 -5.11
N GLY A 178 -20.47 -4.90 -4.42
CA GLY A 178 -21.58 -4.27 -3.66
C GLY A 178 -22.18 -3.06 -4.37
N PRO A 179 -21.35 -2.04 -4.70
CA PRO A 179 -21.77 -0.89 -5.49
C PRO A 179 -22.23 -1.27 -6.91
N ARG A 180 -22.88 -0.32 -7.59
CA ARG A 180 -23.31 -0.52 -8.99
C ARG A 180 -22.32 0.14 -9.96
N CYS A 181 -22.03 -0.51 -11.08
CA CYS A 181 -21.11 -0.01 -12.09
C CYS A 181 -21.58 1.32 -12.71
N ASP A 182 -22.87 1.57 -12.86
CA ASP A 182 -23.40 2.84 -13.38
C ASP A 182 -23.09 4.03 -12.46
N VAL A 183 -23.09 3.81 -11.14
CA VAL A 183 -22.71 4.82 -10.15
C VAL A 183 -21.21 5.10 -10.21
N ILE A 184 -20.40 4.05 -10.27
CA ILE A 184 -18.94 4.17 -10.39
C ILE A 184 -18.55 4.86 -11.70
N ALA A 185 -19.15 4.44 -12.82
CA ALA A 185 -18.94 5.04 -14.14
C ALA A 185 -19.25 6.54 -14.13
N SER A 186 -20.37 6.93 -13.49
CA SER A 186 -20.73 8.33 -13.32
C SER A 186 -19.66 9.10 -12.54
N GLY A 187 -19.15 8.52 -11.45
CA GLY A 187 -18.06 9.10 -10.67
C GLY A 187 -16.74 9.24 -11.45
N ILE A 188 -16.41 8.26 -12.30
CA ILE A 188 -15.23 8.34 -13.20
C ILE A 188 -15.41 9.49 -14.19
N VAL A 189 -16.57 9.58 -14.84
CA VAL A 189 -16.87 10.64 -15.82
C VAL A 189 -16.85 12.02 -15.16
N GLU A 190 -17.41 12.15 -13.96
CA GLU A 190 -17.37 13.39 -13.19
C GLU A 190 -15.93 13.80 -12.84
N ALA A 191 -15.14 12.88 -12.30
CA ALA A 191 -13.72 13.11 -11.98
C ALA A 191 -12.92 13.56 -13.21
N ILE A 192 -13.09 12.86 -14.34
CA ILE A 192 -12.41 13.20 -15.60
C ILE A 192 -12.81 14.60 -16.07
N ASN A 193 -14.11 14.89 -16.14
CA ASN A 193 -14.59 16.20 -16.60
C ASN A 193 -14.09 17.36 -15.72
N GLU A 194 -13.97 17.16 -14.41
CA GLU A 194 -13.38 18.15 -13.52
C GLU A 194 -11.89 18.35 -13.78
N MET A 195 -11.12 17.26 -13.88
CA MET A 195 -9.68 17.34 -14.12
C MET A 195 -9.34 17.91 -15.51
N GLU A 196 -10.20 17.70 -16.52
CA GLU A 196 -10.06 18.36 -17.83
C GLU A 196 -10.25 19.88 -17.72
N LYS A 197 -11.24 20.35 -16.96
CA LYS A 197 -11.45 21.80 -16.71
C LYS A 197 -10.26 22.42 -15.98
N GLU A 198 -9.60 21.65 -15.12
CA GLU A 198 -8.39 22.04 -14.39
C GLU A 198 -7.10 21.87 -15.23
N ASN A 199 -7.21 21.37 -16.47
CA ASN A 199 -6.09 21.08 -17.37
C ASN A 199 -5.03 20.15 -16.75
N MET A 200 -5.49 19.19 -15.94
CA MET A 200 -4.64 18.22 -15.24
C MET A 200 -4.51 16.89 -15.97
N LEU A 201 -5.44 16.57 -16.87
CA LEU A 201 -5.39 15.33 -17.67
C LEU A 201 -4.56 15.52 -18.93
N HIS A 202 -3.53 14.69 -19.07
CA HIS A 202 -2.57 14.71 -20.18
C HIS A 202 -2.21 13.32 -20.69
N VAL A 203 -2.81 12.26 -20.13
CA VAL A 203 -2.61 10.86 -20.52
C VAL A 203 -3.95 10.19 -20.81
N PRO A 204 -3.98 9.19 -21.69
CA PRO A 204 -5.16 8.36 -21.92
C PRO A 204 -5.51 7.52 -20.69
N ILE A 205 -6.81 7.35 -20.47
CA ILE A 205 -7.42 6.57 -19.39
C ILE A 205 -8.25 5.47 -20.03
N VAL A 206 -7.91 4.22 -19.79
CA VAL A 206 -8.70 3.06 -20.19
C VAL A 206 -9.46 2.53 -18.98
N ALA A 207 -10.79 2.47 -19.07
CA ALA A 207 -11.64 1.99 -18.00
C ALA A 207 -12.34 0.67 -18.39
N THR A 208 -12.30 -0.30 -17.47
CA THR A 208 -13.10 -1.54 -17.54
C THR A 208 -13.81 -1.77 -16.21
N LEU A 209 -15.12 -2.06 -16.29
CA LEU A 209 -16.02 -2.19 -15.15
C LEU A 209 -16.75 -3.53 -15.21
N HIS A 210 -16.59 -4.36 -14.18
CA HIS A 210 -17.28 -5.63 -14.04
C HIS A 210 -18.19 -5.64 -12.82
N GLY A 211 -19.21 -6.49 -12.82
CA GLY A 211 -20.12 -6.67 -11.69
C GLY A 211 -21.53 -6.13 -11.93
N ARG A 212 -22.16 -5.61 -10.89
CA ARG A 212 -23.59 -5.28 -10.91
C ARG A 212 -23.88 -4.06 -11.80
N TYR A 213 -24.78 -4.22 -12.79
CA TYR A 213 -25.12 -3.19 -13.80
C TYR A 213 -23.93 -2.77 -14.69
N ALA A 214 -23.05 -3.73 -15.02
CA ALA A 214 -21.90 -3.47 -15.88
C ALA A 214 -22.31 -2.88 -17.24
N GLU A 215 -23.38 -3.40 -17.87
CA GLU A 215 -23.88 -2.88 -19.15
C GLU A 215 -24.28 -1.40 -19.06
N GLU A 216 -24.93 -0.99 -17.98
CA GLU A 216 -25.28 0.42 -17.74
C GLU A 216 -24.04 1.27 -17.46
N GLY A 217 -23.06 0.74 -16.71
CA GLY A 217 -21.77 1.40 -16.51
C GLY A 217 -21.02 1.65 -17.82
N VAL A 218 -20.99 0.65 -18.70
CA VAL A 218 -20.42 0.74 -20.05
C VAL A 218 -21.12 1.82 -20.87
N LYS A 219 -22.45 1.90 -20.83
CA LYS A 219 -23.22 2.96 -21.51
C LYS A 219 -22.86 4.35 -20.99
N VAL A 220 -22.68 4.51 -19.67
CA VAL A 220 -22.27 5.79 -19.06
C VAL A 220 -20.87 6.19 -19.51
N LEU A 221 -19.89 5.27 -19.47
CA LEU A 221 -18.52 5.53 -19.94
C LEU A 221 -18.49 5.88 -21.43
N SER A 222 -19.20 5.11 -22.26
CA SER A 222 -19.27 5.31 -23.72
C SER A 222 -19.94 6.61 -24.13
N ALA A 223 -20.83 7.16 -23.29
CA ALA A 223 -21.48 8.45 -23.54
C ALA A 223 -20.58 9.66 -23.20
N CYS A 224 -19.44 9.43 -22.54
CA CYS A 224 -18.48 10.48 -22.23
C CYS A 224 -17.85 11.02 -23.51
N LYS A 225 -17.65 12.35 -23.59
CA LYS A 225 -17.04 13.03 -24.74
C LYS A 225 -15.57 13.36 -24.55
N SER A 226 -15.00 13.00 -23.40
CA SER A 226 -13.58 13.25 -23.12
C SER A 226 -12.73 12.48 -24.14
N PRO A 227 -11.76 13.13 -24.81
CA PRO A 227 -10.83 12.43 -25.71
C PRO A 227 -9.81 11.56 -24.95
N HIS A 228 -9.74 11.70 -23.62
CA HIS A 228 -8.83 10.93 -22.77
C HIS A 228 -9.44 9.62 -22.29
N LEU A 229 -10.76 9.45 -22.32
CA LEU A 229 -11.41 8.25 -21.79
C LEU A 229 -11.69 7.22 -22.89
N TYR A 230 -11.19 6.01 -22.67
CA TYR A 230 -11.44 4.82 -23.48
C TYR A 230 -12.13 3.78 -22.59
N GLN A 231 -13.01 2.98 -23.18
CA GLN A 231 -13.73 1.94 -22.46
C GLN A 231 -13.54 0.61 -23.18
N GLU A 232 -13.19 -0.42 -22.41
CA GLU A 232 -13.13 -1.81 -22.86
C GLU A 232 -13.97 -2.69 -21.92
N VAL A 233 -14.50 -3.80 -22.43
CA VAL A 233 -15.37 -4.69 -21.64
C VAL A 233 -14.53 -5.74 -20.91
N GLU A 234 -13.66 -6.44 -21.63
CA GLU A 234 -12.78 -7.44 -21.04
C GLU A 234 -11.49 -6.78 -20.52
N VAL A 235 -10.92 -7.35 -19.45
CA VAL A 235 -9.73 -6.79 -18.81
C VAL A 235 -8.50 -6.92 -19.70
N GLU A 236 -8.38 -8.01 -20.45
CA GLU A 236 -7.29 -8.25 -21.40
C GLU A 236 -7.27 -7.16 -22.48
N ASP A 237 -8.44 -6.84 -23.05
CA ASP A 237 -8.58 -5.78 -24.05
C ASP A 237 -8.22 -4.41 -23.45
N ALA A 238 -8.68 -4.13 -22.21
CA ALA A 238 -8.36 -2.91 -21.50
C ALA A 238 -6.84 -2.75 -21.25
N VAL A 239 -6.18 -3.84 -20.88
CA VAL A 239 -4.73 -3.89 -20.66
C VAL A 239 -3.98 -3.68 -21.98
N HIS A 240 -4.36 -4.39 -23.05
CA HIS A 240 -3.76 -4.20 -24.37
C HIS A 240 -3.91 -2.76 -24.85
N LYS A 241 -5.11 -2.18 -24.68
CA LYS A 241 -5.39 -0.79 -25.05
C LYS A 241 -4.55 0.21 -24.25
N ALA A 242 -4.41 0.00 -22.95
CA ALA A 242 -3.57 0.85 -22.10
C ALA A 242 -2.10 0.80 -22.52
N ILE A 243 -1.58 -0.38 -22.88
CA ILE A 243 -0.23 -0.56 -23.39
C ILE A 243 -0.06 0.08 -24.78
N GLU A 244 -1.03 -0.09 -25.68
CA GLU A 244 -1.02 0.53 -27.02
C GLU A 244 -0.93 2.06 -26.91
N LEU A 245 -1.76 2.65 -26.05
CA LEU A 245 -1.84 4.10 -25.88
C LEU A 245 -0.67 4.68 -25.07
N GLY A 246 -0.18 3.96 -24.05
CA GLY A 246 0.92 4.39 -23.20
C GLY A 246 2.31 4.12 -23.79
N GLY A 247 2.41 3.23 -24.78
CA GLY A 247 3.69 2.75 -25.29
C GLY A 247 4.39 1.80 -24.31
N LYS A 248 5.41 1.08 -24.80
CA LYS A 248 6.21 0.18 -23.94
C LYS A 248 7.14 0.99 -23.03
N SER A 249 7.28 0.52 -21.79
CA SER A 249 8.29 1.01 -20.84
C SER A 249 9.69 0.95 -21.49
N LYS A 250 10.49 2.02 -21.36
CA LYS A 250 11.85 2.11 -21.90
C LYS A 250 12.86 1.42 -20.99
#